data_AF-A0A8S2ZJ10-F1
#
_entry.id   AF-A0A8S2ZJ10-F1
#
_cell.length_a   1.000
_cell.length_b   1.000
_cell.length_c   1.000
_cell.angle_alpha   90.00
_cell.angle_beta   90.00
_cell.angle_gamma   90.00
#
_symmetry.space_group_name_H-M   'P 1'
#
loop_
_entity.id
_entity.type
_entity.pdbx_description
1 polymer ?
#
loop_
_entity_poly.entity_id
_entity_poly.type
_entity_poly.pdbx_seq_one_letter_code
_entity_poly.pdbx_strand_id
1 'polypeptide(L)'
;MASHNDNDVTEILQRLKSQRLKSGSALTKCKPNGKEYLRQFFLHDRESFISYGGSRKVFGKPQIYNIKDIDEIRIGFAAETFDRLMKRGIVKSVDQNRAFSIIYDDHRKGEHLLASNTATRDLWVTGLEYLKNQNAQKSQYHFVREKNWILDFFHSADKDQSNKLTKDECRALLEDSLNVKMPDAVFERMFN
;
A
#
# COMPACT_ATOMS: atom_id res chain seq x y z
N MET A 1 30.25 -6.71 11.45
CA MET A 1 30.58 -5.55 10.59
C MET A 1 30.03 -5.65 9.17
N ALA A 2 29.72 -6.84 8.62
CA ALA A 2 29.13 -6.97 7.28
C ALA A 2 27.66 -6.51 7.17
N SER A 3 26.85 -6.67 8.23
CA SER A 3 25.40 -6.43 8.19
C SER A 3 24.96 -4.96 8.11
N HIS A 4 25.80 -4.00 8.50
CA HIS A 4 25.45 -2.58 8.44
C HIS A 4 25.58 -2.02 7.02
N ASN A 5 26.58 -2.49 6.27
CA ASN A 5 26.87 -2.02 4.91
C ASN A 5 25.86 -2.54 3.88
N ASP A 6 25.36 -3.77 4.07
CA ASP A 6 24.36 -4.38 3.16
C ASP A 6 22.98 -3.72 3.28
N ASN A 7 22.64 -3.20 4.46
CA ASN A 7 21.39 -2.47 4.68
C ASN A 7 21.40 -1.11 3.96
N ASP A 8 22.51 -0.39 4.00
CA ASP A 8 22.66 0.90 3.31
C ASP A 8 22.56 0.76 1.78
N VAL A 9 23.24 -0.26 1.22
CA VAL A 9 23.15 -0.57 -0.22
C VAL A 9 21.73 -0.92 -0.62
N THR A 10 21.05 -1.73 0.18
CA THR A 10 19.65 -2.11 -0.06
C THR A 10 18.75 -0.87 -0.06
N GLU A 11 18.90 0.03 0.91
CA GLU A 11 18.09 1.24 0.98
C GLU A 11 18.33 2.19 -0.21
N ILE A 12 19.60 2.36 -0.62
CA ILE A 12 19.95 3.15 -1.81
C ILE A 12 19.30 2.56 -3.07
N LEU A 13 19.40 1.24 -3.26
CA LEU A 13 18.78 0.57 -4.41
C LEU A 13 17.27 0.76 -4.43
N GLN A 14 16.61 0.72 -3.27
CA GLN A 14 15.16 0.93 -3.19
C GLN A 14 14.76 2.38 -3.48
N ARG A 15 15.52 3.36 -2.99
CA ARG A 15 15.31 4.77 -3.35
C ARG A 15 15.45 5.01 -4.85
N LEU A 16 16.47 4.41 -5.48
CA LEU A 16 16.67 4.50 -6.93
C LEU A 16 15.52 3.85 -7.70
N LYS A 17 15.05 2.68 -7.27
CA LYS A 17 13.88 2.02 -7.88
C LYS A 17 12.64 2.90 -7.82
N SER A 18 12.33 3.45 -6.65
CA SER A 18 11.22 4.39 -6.47
C SER A 18 11.32 5.60 -7.41
N GLN A 19 12.50 6.22 -7.50
CA GLN A 19 12.74 7.34 -8.41
C GLN A 19 12.45 6.95 -9.87
N ARG A 20 12.90 5.77 -10.31
CA ARG A 20 12.62 5.30 -11.67
C ARG A 20 11.13 5.03 -11.91
N LEU A 21 10.39 4.55 -10.90
CA LEU A 21 8.93 4.41 -11.00
C LEU A 21 8.22 5.76 -11.12
N LYS A 22 8.74 6.82 -10.47
CA LYS A 22 8.21 8.19 -10.58
C LYS A 22 8.47 8.81 -11.96
N SER A 23 9.61 8.49 -12.59
CA SER A 23 9.87 8.86 -13.99
C SER A 23 8.91 8.18 -14.97
N GLY A 24 8.30 7.07 -14.54
CA GLY A 24 7.28 6.35 -15.26
C GLY A 24 7.81 5.36 -16.30
N SER A 25 6.93 4.50 -16.80
CA SER A 25 7.26 3.52 -17.83
C SER A 25 6.08 3.26 -18.75
N ALA A 26 6.39 3.03 -20.03
CA ALA A 26 5.40 2.57 -20.99
C ALA A 26 5.13 1.07 -20.77
N LEU A 27 3.90 0.75 -20.39
CA LEU A 27 3.43 -0.62 -20.17
C LEU A 27 2.19 -0.87 -21.02
N THR A 28 2.09 -2.06 -21.61
CA THR A 28 0.89 -2.48 -22.32
C THR A 28 -0.08 -3.12 -21.34
N LYS A 29 -1.22 -2.47 -21.13
CA LYS A 29 -2.32 -2.98 -20.32
C LYS A 29 -3.16 -3.94 -21.16
N CYS A 30 -3.08 -5.22 -20.82
CA CYS A 30 -3.76 -6.30 -21.52
C CYS A 30 -5.08 -6.62 -20.81
N LYS A 31 -6.19 -6.64 -21.54
CA LYS A 31 -7.50 -7.02 -20.99
C LYS A 31 -7.90 -8.44 -21.41
N PRO A 32 -8.59 -9.22 -20.55
CA PRO A 32 -9.00 -10.58 -20.89
C PRO A 32 -9.89 -10.71 -22.14
N ASN A 33 -10.49 -9.63 -22.63
CA ASN A 33 -11.23 -9.60 -23.89
C ASN A 33 -10.34 -9.41 -25.13
N GLY A 34 -9.02 -9.37 -24.97
CA GLY A 34 -8.05 -9.20 -26.06
C GLY A 34 -7.76 -7.74 -26.42
N LYS A 35 -8.26 -6.76 -25.65
CA LYS A 35 -7.90 -5.35 -25.88
C LYS A 35 -6.57 -5.01 -25.21
N GLU A 36 -5.74 -4.29 -25.94
CA GLU A 36 -4.47 -3.77 -25.47
C GLU A 36 -4.45 -2.25 -25.44
N TYR A 37 -3.74 -1.72 -24.45
CA TYR A 37 -3.63 -0.29 -24.25
C TYR A 37 -2.21 0.04 -23.80
N LEU A 38 -1.42 0.62 -24.70
CA LEU A 38 -0.16 1.24 -24.29
C LEU A 38 -0.46 2.44 -23.39
N ARG A 39 0.12 2.45 -22.20
CA ARG A 39 -0.09 3.49 -21.18
C ARG A 39 1.23 3.83 -20.53
N GLN A 40 1.38 5.10 -20.18
CA GLN A 40 2.49 5.54 -19.36
C GLN A 40 2.05 5.47 -17.90
N PHE A 41 2.62 4.53 -17.16
CA PHE A 41 2.36 4.35 -15.73
C PHE A 41 3.38 5.12 -14.90
N PHE A 42 2.94 5.67 -13.77
CA PHE A 42 3.75 6.49 -12.88
C PHE A 42 3.45 6.19 -11.42
N LEU A 43 4.48 6.28 -10.59
CA LEU A 43 4.34 6.38 -9.14
C LEU A 43 4.27 7.86 -8.75
N HIS A 44 3.34 8.23 -7.87
CA HIS A 44 3.12 9.62 -7.45
C HIS A 44 3.20 9.79 -5.92
N ASP A 45 3.13 11.05 -5.49
CA ASP A 45 2.92 11.55 -4.12
C ASP A 45 3.44 10.66 -3.01
N ARG A 46 4.66 10.94 -2.53
CA ARG A 46 5.31 10.20 -1.44
C ARG A 46 5.23 8.66 -1.60
N GLU A 47 5.11 8.17 -2.85
CA GLU A 47 5.10 6.75 -3.20
C GLU A 47 3.83 6.02 -2.72
N SER A 48 2.71 6.74 -2.68
CA SER A 48 1.45 6.26 -2.11
C SER A 48 0.44 5.74 -3.14
N PHE A 49 0.54 6.14 -4.40
CA PHE A 49 -0.36 5.65 -5.46
C PHE A 49 0.28 5.59 -6.84
N ILE A 50 -0.30 4.74 -7.69
CA ILE A 50 0.03 4.58 -9.11
C ILE A 50 -1.07 5.25 -9.93
N SER A 51 -0.69 5.93 -11.01
CA SER A 51 -1.64 6.37 -12.04
C SER A 51 -1.14 6.01 -13.44
N TYR A 52 -2.00 6.16 -14.45
CA TYR A 52 -1.57 6.07 -15.83
C TYR A 52 -2.17 7.16 -16.73
N GLY A 53 -1.37 7.62 -17.69
CA GLY A 53 -1.75 8.57 -18.74
C GLY A 53 -2.04 7.90 -20.10
N GLY A 54 -2.57 8.65 -21.06
CA GLY A 54 -2.81 8.19 -22.44
C GLY A 54 -4.17 7.51 -22.67
N SER A 55 -5.11 7.66 -21.74
CA SER A 55 -6.51 7.25 -21.95
C SER A 55 -7.22 8.25 -22.87
N ARG A 56 -7.86 7.78 -23.96
CA ARG A 56 -8.68 8.62 -24.86
C ARG A 56 -10.07 8.98 -24.28
N LYS A 57 -10.35 8.63 -23.02
CA LYS A 57 -11.62 8.99 -22.38
C LYS A 57 -11.60 10.50 -22.07
N VAL A 58 -12.35 11.27 -22.86
CA VAL A 58 -12.41 12.75 -22.85
C VAL A 58 -12.77 13.34 -21.48
N PHE A 59 -13.48 12.60 -20.62
CA PHE A 59 -13.92 13.04 -19.29
C PHE A 59 -13.49 12.11 -18.14
N GLY A 60 -12.54 11.20 -18.39
CA GLY A 60 -12.09 10.27 -17.35
C GLY A 60 -11.05 10.93 -16.45
N LYS A 61 -11.32 11.04 -15.14
CA LYS A 61 -10.25 11.24 -14.15
C LYS A 61 -9.17 10.17 -14.39
N PRO A 62 -7.87 10.50 -14.25
CA PRO A 62 -6.83 9.50 -14.31
C PRO A 62 -7.15 8.42 -13.29
N GLN A 63 -7.05 7.16 -13.72
CA GLN A 63 -7.28 6.06 -12.80
C GLN A 63 -6.12 6.05 -11.80
N ILE A 64 -6.46 6.19 -10.52
CA ILE A 64 -5.53 6.20 -9.40
C ILE A 64 -5.74 4.91 -8.61
N TYR A 65 -4.64 4.27 -8.22
CA TYR A 65 -4.64 3.06 -7.39
C TYR A 65 -3.69 3.27 -6.22
N ASN A 66 -4.19 3.20 -4.98
CA ASN A 66 -3.30 3.34 -3.84
C ASN A 66 -2.45 2.07 -3.68
N ILE A 67 -1.20 2.26 -3.27
CA ILE A 67 -0.29 1.14 -2.98
C ILE A 67 -0.80 0.31 -1.80
N LYS A 68 -1.44 0.95 -0.81
CA LYS A 68 -2.01 0.27 0.37
C LYS A 68 -3.15 -0.70 0.01
N ASP A 69 -3.83 -0.47 -1.12
CA ASP A 69 -4.95 -1.29 -1.59
C ASP A 69 -4.46 -2.48 -2.44
N ILE A 70 -3.14 -2.62 -2.64
CA ILE A 70 -2.54 -3.74 -3.38
C ILE A 70 -2.52 -4.97 -2.48
N ASP A 71 -3.30 -5.97 -2.87
CA ASP A 71 -3.29 -7.29 -2.24
C ASP A 71 -2.11 -8.15 -2.72
N GLU A 72 -1.83 -8.17 -4.02
CA GLU A 72 -0.79 -9.04 -4.56
C GLU A 72 -0.16 -8.47 -5.83
N ILE A 73 1.14 -8.75 -6.03
CA ILE A 73 1.85 -8.49 -7.27
C ILE A 73 2.36 -9.84 -7.78
N ARG A 74 1.92 -10.24 -8.97
CA ARG A 74 2.27 -11.54 -9.58
C ARG A 74 3.21 -11.34 -10.75
N ILE A 75 4.27 -12.13 -10.81
CA ILE A 75 5.07 -12.25 -12.03
C ILE A 75 4.27 -13.07 -13.05
N GLY A 76 4.22 -12.60 -14.29
CA GLY A 76 3.40 -13.18 -15.35
C GLY A 76 1.90 -12.83 -15.26
N PHE A 77 1.14 -13.47 -16.13
CA PHE A 77 -0.33 -13.47 -16.08
C PHE A 77 -0.81 -14.81 -15.52
N ALA A 78 -2.03 -14.84 -14.99
CA ALA A 78 -2.69 -16.11 -14.67
C ALA A 78 -2.77 -16.98 -15.94
N ALA A 79 -2.57 -18.29 -15.81
CA ALA A 79 -2.50 -19.23 -16.93
C ALA A 79 -3.69 -19.07 -17.90
N GLU A 80 -4.92 -19.00 -17.36
CA GLU A 80 -6.13 -18.80 -18.17
C GLU A 80 -6.12 -17.48 -18.96
N THR A 81 -5.66 -16.38 -18.33
CA THR A 81 -5.53 -15.08 -19.00
C THR A 81 -4.43 -15.13 -20.07
N PHE A 82 -3.29 -15.75 -19.75
CA PHE A 82 -2.18 -15.89 -20.68
C PHE A 82 -2.58 -16.70 -21.91
N ASP A 83 -3.16 -17.89 -21.73
CA ASP A 83 -3.63 -18.75 -22.81
C ASP A 83 -4.65 -18.05 -23.70
N ARG A 84 -5.57 -17.31 -23.08
CA ARG A 84 -6.59 -16.54 -23.80
C ARG A 84 -5.98 -15.41 -24.64
N LEU A 85 -4.95 -14.73 -24.14
CA LEU A 85 -4.24 -13.68 -24.87
C LEU A 85 -3.33 -14.27 -25.96
N MET A 86 -2.65 -15.39 -25.68
CA MET A 86 -1.88 -16.17 -26.64
C MET A 86 -2.72 -16.62 -27.84
N LYS A 87 -3.90 -17.22 -27.58
CA LYS A 87 -4.85 -17.65 -28.63
C LYS A 87 -5.34 -16.50 -29.52
N ARG A 88 -5.28 -15.26 -29.02
CA ARG A 88 -5.64 -14.05 -29.77
C ARG A 88 -4.44 -13.36 -30.45
N GLY A 89 -3.24 -13.90 -30.31
CA GLY A 89 -2.02 -13.33 -30.88
C GLY A 89 -1.54 -12.04 -30.21
N ILE A 90 -2.08 -11.73 -29.02
CA ILE A 90 -1.78 -10.51 -28.25
C ILE A 90 -0.42 -10.63 -27.56
N VAL A 91 -0.11 -11.82 -27.05
CA VAL A 91 1.16 -12.14 -26.41
C VAL A 91 1.76 -13.40 -27.01
N LYS A 92 3.07 -13.57 -26.82
CA LYS A 92 3.87 -14.75 -27.18
C LYS A 92 4.39 -15.43 -25.92
N SER A 93 4.82 -16.69 -26.02
CA SER A 93 5.40 -17.44 -24.89
C SER A 93 6.55 -16.68 -24.22
N VAL A 94 7.43 -16.05 -25.01
CA VAL A 94 8.55 -15.22 -24.51
C VAL A 94 8.10 -14.00 -23.69
N ASP A 95 6.86 -13.54 -23.87
CA ASP A 95 6.33 -12.36 -23.19
C ASP A 95 5.99 -12.62 -21.73
N GLN A 96 5.92 -13.90 -21.33
CA GLN A 96 5.70 -14.28 -19.93
C GLN A 96 6.76 -13.68 -18.99
N ASN A 97 8.01 -13.52 -19.46
CA ASN A 97 9.10 -12.92 -18.68
C ASN A 97 8.98 -11.40 -18.51
N ARG A 98 8.17 -10.75 -19.34
CA ARG A 98 7.92 -9.30 -19.31
C ARG A 98 6.55 -8.96 -18.72
N ALA A 99 5.72 -9.97 -18.48
CA ALA A 99 4.38 -9.84 -17.96
C ALA A 99 4.39 -9.81 -16.42
N PHE A 100 3.45 -9.07 -15.85
CA PHE A 100 3.14 -9.09 -14.42
C PHE A 100 1.70 -8.62 -14.20
N SER A 101 1.13 -8.90 -13.03
CA SER A 101 -0.21 -8.49 -12.65
C SER A 101 -0.22 -7.81 -11.30
N ILE A 102 -1.02 -6.75 -11.14
CA ILE A 102 -1.28 -6.10 -9.85
C ILE A 102 -2.72 -6.41 -9.45
N ILE A 103 -2.91 -7.02 -8.28
CA ILE A 103 -4.20 -7.42 -7.72
C ILE A 103 -4.51 -6.50 -6.53
N TYR A 104 -5.73 -5.98 -6.48
CA TYR A 104 -6.21 -5.06 -5.44
C TYR A 104 -7.27 -5.74 -4.57
N ASP A 105 -7.39 -5.29 -3.33
CA ASP A 105 -8.25 -5.84 -2.27
C ASP A 105 -9.77 -5.77 -2.54
N ASP A 106 -10.25 -4.73 -3.23
CA ASP A 106 -11.66 -4.45 -3.61
C ASP A 106 -12.29 -5.52 -4.56
N HIS A 107 -11.61 -6.62 -4.89
CA HIS A 107 -12.06 -7.62 -5.87
C HIS A 107 -12.38 -7.06 -7.28
N ARG A 108 -12.11 -5.78 -7.53
CA ARG A 108 -12.21 -5.15 -8.85
C ARG A 108 -10.93 -5.47 -9.63
N LYS A 109 -10.97 -6.59 -10.35
CA LYS A 109 -10.11 -6.97 -11.48
C LYS A 109 -8.73 -6.29 -11.51
N GLY A 110 -7.70 -7.08 -11.24
CA GLY A 110 -6.31 -6.64 -11.34
C GLY A 110 -5.89 -6.13 -12.72
N GLU A 111 -4.73 -5.49 -12.75
CA GLU A 111 -4.12 -4.97 -13.96
C GLU A 111 -3.06 -5.93 -14.48
N HIS A 112 -3.30 -6.48 -15.66
CA HIS A 112 -2.34 -7.32 -16.38
C HIS A 112 -1.49 -6.43 -17.29
N LEU A 113 -0.20 -6.34 -17.00
CA LEU A 113 0.73 -5.41 -17.62
C LEU A 113 1.87 -6.15 -18.29
N LEU A 114 2.17 -5.77 -19.52
CA LEU A 114 3.33 -6.23 -20.27
C LEU A 114 4.34 -5.09 -20.38
N ALA A 115 5.52 -5.28 -19.78
CA ALA A 115 6.62 -4.32 -19.85
C ALA A 115 7.39 -4.44 -21.16
N SER A 116 8.10 -3.39 -21.58
CA SER A 116 8.94 -3.43 -22.79
C SER A 116 10.06 -4.46 -22.73
N ASN A 117 10.59 -4.74 -21.53
CA ASN A 117 11.62 -5.73 -21.27
C ASN A 117 11.52 -6.27 -19.83
N THR A 118 12.28 -7.33 -19.54
CA THR A 118 12.32 -7.99 -18.23
C THR A 118 12.79 -7.04 -17.13
N ALA A 119 13.79 -6.19 -17.41
CA ALA A 119 14.32 -5.25 -16.42
C ALA A 119 13.28 -4.21 -15.99
N THR A 120 12.44 -3.71 -16.91
CA THR A 120 11.31 -2.85 -16.59
C THR A 120 10.26 -3.61 -15.78
N ARG A 121 9.95 -4.86 -16.13
CA ARG A 121 9.04 -5.70 -15.32
C ARG A 121 9.56 -5.87 -13.89
N ASP A 122 10.84 -6.22 -13.72
CA ASP A 122 11.47 -6.44 -12.42
C ASP A 122 11.54 -5.15 -11.59
N LEU A 123 11.80 -4.01 -12.24
CA LEU A 123 11.74 -2.71 -11.60
C LEU A 123 10.35 -2.44 -11.00
N TRP A 124 9.28 -2.68 -11.76
CA TRP A 124 7.91 -2.48 -11.30
C TRP A 124 7.51 -3.48 -10.22
N VAL A 125 7.75 -4.78 -10.42
CA VAL A 125 7.41 -5.82 -9.44
C VAL A 125 8.12 -5.56 -8.12
N THR A 126 9.45 -5.46 -8.14
CA THR A 126 10.24 -5.32 -6.89
C THR A 126 10.03 -3.97 -6.21
N GLY A 127 9.84 -2.89 -6.99
CA GLY A 127 9.57 -1.58 -6.44
C GLY A 127 8.20 -1.50 -5.78
N LEU A 128 7.17 -2.06 -6.40
CA LEU A 128 5.83 -2.09 -5.80
C LEU A 128 5.74 -3.00 -4.57
N GLU A 129 6.40 -4.17 -4.61
CA GLU A 129 6.48 -5.07 -3.44
C GLU A 129 7.14 -4.38 -2.25
N TYR A 130 8.24 -3.67 -2.49
CA TYR A 130 8.91 -2.88 -1.47
C TYR A 130 7.99 -1.83 -0.86
N LEU A 131 7.31 -1.04 -1.71
CA LEU A 131 6.41 0.03 -1.24
C LEU A 131 5.20 -0.51 -0.49
N LYS A 132 4.62 -1.63 -0.94
CA LYS A 132 3.53 -2.33 -0.24
C LYS A 132 3.99 -2.74 1.17
N ASN A 133 5.14 -3.40 1.27
CA ASN A 133 5.67 -3.88 2.55
C ASN A 133 6.03 -2.71 3.48
N GLN A 134 6.63 -1.64 2.96
CA GLN A 134 6.92 -0.42 3.72
C GLN A 134 5.66 0.23 4.28
N ASN A 135 4.59 0.30 3.49
CA ASN A 135 3.31 0.83 3.96
C ASN A 135 2.69 -0.07 5.03
N ALA A 136 2.70 -1.39 4.85
CA ALA A 136 2.21 -2.33 5.86
C ALA A 136 2.97 -2.20 7.18
N GLN A 137 4.31 -2.09 7.13
CA GLN A 137 5.14 -1.88 8.30
C GLN A 137 4.81 -0.55 8.98
N LYS A 138 4.76 0.57 8.24
CA LYS A 138 4.37 1.87 8.79
C LYS A 138 2.99 1.81 9.46
N SER A 139 2.00 1.20 8.81
CA SER A 139 0.67 1.01 9.40
C SER A 139 0.71 0.19 10.69
N GLN A 140 1.51 -0.88 10.75
CA GLN A 140 1.70 -1.67 11.96
C GLN A 140 2.40 -0.86 13.07
N TYR A 141 3.47 -0.13 12.75
CA TYR A 141 4.15 0.76 13.70
C TYR A 141 3.22 1.84 14.24
N HIS A 142 2.42 2.47 13.37
CA HIS A 142 1.42 3.46 13.77
C HIS A 142 0.36 2.84 14.68
N PHE A 143 -0.18 1.68 14.32
CA PHE A 143 -1.16 0.96 15.14
C PHE A 143 -0.61 0.59 16.52
N VAL A 144 0.60 0.04 16.59
CA VAL A 144 1.27 -0.31 17.86
C VAL A 144 1.53 0.94 18.69
N ARG A 145 2.04 2.02 18.09
CA ARG A 145 2.29 3.27 18.79
C ARG A 145 0.99 3.91 19.28
N GLU A 146 -0.06 3.89 18.48
CA GLU A 146 -1.40 4.37 18.83
C GLU A 146 -1.99 3.61 20.02
N LYS A 147 -1.87 2.27 19.99
CA LYS A 147 -2.30 1.45 21.11
C LYS A 147 -1.45 1.71 22.37
N ASN A 148 -0.13 1.83 22.21
CA ASN A 148 0.78 1.97 23.34
C ASN A 148 0.62 3.32 24.05
N TRP A 149 0.44 4.44 23.33
CA TRP A 149 0.24 5.72 24.03
C TRP A 149 -1.03 5.70 24.88
N ILE A 150 -2.13 5.10 24.38
CA ILE A 150 -3.36 4.94 25.17
C ILE A 150 -3.07 4.09 26.41
N LEU A 151 -2.42 2.92 26.24
CA LEU A 151 -2.07 2.06 27.36
C LEU A 151 -1.18 2.76 28.40
N ASP A 152 -0.21 3.57 27.95
CA ASP A 152 0.67 4.33 28.84
C ASP A 152 -0.12 5.33 29.71
N PHE A 153 -1.13 5.98 29.14
CA PHE A 153 -2.03 6.84 29.91
C PHE A 153 -2.88 6.06 30.90
N PHE A 154 -3.43 4.90 30.51
CA PHE A 154 -4.19 4.06 31.43
C PHE A 154 -3.33 3.52 32.58
N HIS A 155 -2.10 3.07 32.30
CA HIS A 155 -1.15 2.66 33.34
C HIS A 155 -0.71 3.82 34.24
N SER A 156 -0.56 5.03 33.69
CA SER A 156 -0.19 6.21 34.47
C SER A 156 -1.34 6.72 35.35
N ALA A 157 -2.58 6.48 34.93
CA ALA A 157 -3.78 6.84 35.68
C ALA A 157 -4.12 5.84 36.79
N ASP A 158 -3.71 4.58 36.65
CA ASP A 158 -3.85 3.51 37.65
C ASP A 158 -2.81 3.67 38.76
N LYS A 159 -3.11 4.53 39.74
CA LYS A 159 -2.13 4.90 40.78
C LYS A 159 -1.85 3.77 41.76
N ASP A 160 -2.81 2.87 41.94
CA ASP A 160 -2.72 1.74 42.87
C ASP A 160 -2.27 0.44 42.20
N GLN A 161 -2.05 0.45 40.88
CA GLN A 161 -1.63 -0.69 40.06
C GLN A 161 -2.61 -1.87 40.14
N SER A 162 -3.90 -1.58 40.35
CA SER A 162 -4.95 -2.60 40.42
C SER A 162 -5.33 -3.16 39.04
N ASN A 163 -4.75 -2.63 37.96
CA ASN A 163 -5.12 -2.85 36.56
C ASN A 163 -6.56 -2.44 36.24
N LYS A 164 -7.14 -1.54 37.05
CA LYS A 164 -8.47 -0.98 36.88
C LYS A 164 -8.41 0.50 37.26
N LEU A 165 -9.21 1.31 36.60
CA LEU A 165 -9.36 2.71 36.98
C LEU A 165 -10.60 2.87 37.83
N THR A 166 -10.44 3.52 38.98
CA THR A 166 -11.56 4.07 39.74
C THR A 166 -12.24 5.18 38.95
N LYS A 167 -13.44 5.57 39.38
CA LYS A 167 -14.19 6.66 38.74
C LYS A 167 -13.43 7.98 38.79
N ASP A 168 -12.73 8.26 39.89
CA ASP A 168 -11.94 9.48 40.04
C ASP A 168 -10.68 9.45 39.16
N GLU A 169 -10.02 8.30 39.04
CA GLU A 169 -8.89 8.12 38.10
C GLU A 169 -9.33 8.21 36.65
N CYS A 170 -10.51 7.69 36.30
CA CYS A 170 -11.11 7.90 34.98
C CYS A 170 -11.34 9.39 34.70
N ARG A 171 -11.80 10.15 35.70
CA ARG A 171 -12.04 11.60 35.56
C ARG A 171 -10.73 12.35 35.35
N ALA A 172 -9.72 12.09 36.18
CA ALA A 172 -8.39 12.70 36.07
C ALA A 172 -7.69 12.32 34.75
N LEU A 173 -7.83 11.07 34.29
CA LEU A 173 -7.31 10.64 32.99
C LEU A 173 -7.93 11.46 31.85
N LEU A 174 -9.26 11.61 31.84
CA LEU A 174 -9.94 12.37 30.79
C LEU A 174 -9.58 13.85 30.82
N GLU A 175 -9.65 14.48 31.99
CA GLU A 175 -9.50 15.94 32.13
C GLU A 175 -8.04 16.39 32.13
N ASP A 176 -7.20 15.77 32.97
CA ASP A 176 -5.82 16.23 33.18
C ASP A 176 -4.86 15.70 32.11
N SER A 177 -5.10 14.46 31.64
CA SER A 177 -4.14 13.76 30.77
C SER A 177 -4.53 13.78 29.30
N LEU A 178 -5.83 13.65 28.99
CA LEU A 178 -6.35 13.67 27.62
C LEU A 178 -6.96 15.03 27.22
N ASN A 179 -7.04 15.99 28.15
CA ASN A 179 -7.60 17.32 27.93
C ASN A 179 -9.04 17.29 27.36
N VAL A 180 -9.83 16.32 27.79
CA VAL A 180 -11.24 16.17 27.44
C VAL A 180 -12.08 16.86 28.51
N LYS A 181 -12.76 17.95 28.12
CA LYS A 181 -13.69 18.64 29.02
C LYS A 181 -15.06 17.99 28.94
N MET A 182 -15.59 17.56 30.08
CA MET A 182 -16.90 16.92 30.16
C MET A 182 -17.73 17.51 31.30
N PRO A 183 -19.01 17.86 31.08
CA PRO A 183 -19.89 18.27 32.17
C PRO A 183 -20.14 17.09 33.13
N ASP A 184 -20.21 17.37 34.44
CA ASP A 184 -20.39 16.34 35.46
C ASP A 184 -21.60 15.44 35.18
N ALA A 185 -22.73 16.02 34.81
CA ALA A 185 -23.95 15.26 34.49
C ALA A 185 -23.77 14.27 33.31
N VAL A 186 -22.83 14.53 32.39
CA VAL A 186 -22.49 13.60 31.30
C VAL A 186 -21.57 12.49 31.83
N PHE A 187 -20.52 12.86 32.58
CA PHE A 187 -19.57 11.90 33.15
C PHE A 187 -20.26 10.92 34.11
N GLU A 188 -21.11 11.43 35.01
CA GLU A 188 -21.86 10.61 35.97
C GLU A 188 -22.76 9.57 35.29
N ARG A 189 -23.34 9.89 34.12
CA ARG A 189 -24.15 8.96 33.33
C ARG A 189 -23.35 7.86 32.65
N MET A 190 -22.03 7.97 32.53
CA MET A 190 -21.20 6.92 31.92
C MET A 190 -20.95 5.74 32.85
N PHE A 191 -21.23 5.89 34.15
CA PHE A 191 -20.99 4.89 35.20
C PHE A 191 -22.27 4.40 35.91
N ASN A 192 -23.44 4.88 35.48
CA ASN A 192 -24.77 4.48 35.95
C ASN A 192 -25.48 3.67 34.87
#